data_AF-A0AAV1CI59-F1
#
_entry.id   AF-A0AAV1CI59-F1
#
_cell.length_a   1.000
_cell.length_b   1.000
_cell.length_c   1.000
_cell.angle_alpha   90.00
_cell.angle_beta   90.00
_cell.angle_gamma   90.00
#
_symmetry.space_group_name_H-M   'P 1'
#
loop_
_entity.id
_entity.type
_entity.pdbx_description
1 polymer ?
#
loop_
_entity_poly.entity_id
_entity_poly.type
_entity_poly.pdbx_seq_one_letter_code
_entity_poly.pdbx_strand_id
1 'polypeptide(L)'
;MCKFFLQQRCRFGSSCRLSHGVDVPLSSLKKYIATEWDQSLVGSSIWALQDSKCGIWRKAELELWDENLRLGHVVFQDDGSSAKLGTGALSLSEFAEITDEEDNDVSSEGSDSGDSDEDSSQGLGFMDTSSLQRGIQTETAIFAKWENHTRGIASKMMASMGYREGMGLGASGQGMVTPIPVKVLPPKQSLDHAVENEKDEEHKDNSEKKRSRGGKRKREKKFAAAARVAKEQEESKPDVFTLINNHLATHGESFTGGSKKQQNKRKDEGRKEDRRGLVAYEDEIKDLRMRVAKLEEMVVRNKKEKVVHDAAMRKLNETRKLLAETEAAHASASNAVIAKEKEKRWLKF
;
A
#
# COMPACT_ATOMS: atom_id res chain seq x y z
N MET A 1 5.73 -39.05 -20.98
CA MET A 1 5.24 -40.39 -21.42
C MET A 1 5.88 -41.49 -20.60
N CYS A 2 5.11 -42.48 -20.13
CA CYS A 2 5.62 -43.63 -19.39
C CYS A 2 6.26 -44.68 -20.31
N LYS A 3 7.59 -44.88 -20.17
CA LYS A 3 8.33 -45.88 -20.98
C LYS A 3 7.87 -47.32 -20.72
N PHE A 4 7.53 -47.65 -19.47
CA PHE A 4 7.06 -48.99 -19.11
C PHE A 4 5.66 -49.28 -19.64
N PHE A 5 4.80 -48.26 -19.77
CA PHE A 5 3.48 -48.42 -20.36
C PHE A 5 3.57 -48.71 -21.86
N LEU A 6 4.44 -48.00 -22.58
CA LEU A 6 4.73 -48.30 -23.99
C LEU A 6 5.24 -49.73 -24.21
N GLN A 7 5.92 -50.31 -23.21
CA GLN A 7 6.37 -51.70 -23.22
C GLN A 7 5.35 -52.70 -22.65
N GLN A 8 4.14 -52.26 -22.31
CA GLN A 8 3.08 -53.07 -21.69
C GLN A 8 3.48 -53.70 -20.33
N ARG A 9 4.37 -53.04 -19.58
CA ARG A 9 4.91 -53.50 -18.29
C ARG A 9 4.51 -52.62 -17.10
N CYS A 10 3.80 -51.52 -17.34
CA CYS A 10 3.37 -50.63 -16.27
C CYS A 10 2.17 -51.21 -15.51
N ARG A 11 2.28 -51.32 -14.18
CA ARG A 11 1.21 -51.85 -13.30
C ARG A 11 0.33 -50.77 -12.69
N PHE A 12 0.67 -49.50 -12.85
CA PHE A 12 0.06 -48.39 -12.12
C PHE A 12 -1.19 -47.81 -12.78
N GLY A 13 -1.58 -48.28 -13.98
CA GLY A 13 -2.79 -47.80 -14.66
C GLY A 13 -2.88 -46.26 -14.70
N SER A 14 -4.02 -45.70 -14.31
CA SER A 14 -4.25 -44.25 -14.25
C SER A 14 -3.49 -43.53 -13.12
N SER A 15 -2.95 -44.24 -12.12
CA SER A 15 -2.21 -43.64 -11.01
C SER A 15 -0.70 -43.55 -11.27
N CYS A 16 -0.25 -43.75 -12.52
CA CYS A 16 1.16 -43.63 -12.88
C CYS A 16 1.61 -42.17 -12.85
N ARG A 17 2.82 -41.90 -12.35
CA ARG A 17 3.40 -40.55 -12.35
C ARG A 17 3.70 -40.01 -13.76
N LEU A 18 3.84 -40.89 -14.74
CA LEU A 18 4.06 -40.52 -16.12
C LEU A 18 2.79 -40.79 -16.92
N SER A 19 2.47 -39.92 -17.88
CA SER A 19 1.30 -40.08 -18.74
C SER A 19 1.29 -41.43 -19.46
N HIS A 20 0.11 -42.04 -19.57
CA HIS A 20 -0.16 -43.21 -20.41
C HIS A 20 -0.84 -42.82 -21.74
N GLY A 21 -1.28 -41.57 -21.86
CA GLY A 21 -2.05 -41.10 -23.01
C GLY A 21 -3.54 -41.14 -22.71
N VAL A 22 -4.34 -40.94 -23.75
CA VAL A 22 -5.80 -41.00 -23.71
C VAL A 22 -6.26 -41.79 -24.93
N ASP A 23 -7.24 -42.67 -24.73
CA ASP A 23 -7.88 -43.39 -25.83
C ASP A 23 -8.92 -42.47 -26.47
N VAL A 24 -8.78 -42.23 -27.78
CA VAL A 24 -9.61 -41.30 -28.55
C VAL A 24 -10.21 -42.05 -29.74
N PRO A 25 -11.54 -41.95 -29.98
CA PRO A 25 -12.17 -42.57 -31.14
C PRO A 25 -11.54 -42.12 -32.46
N LEU A 26 -11.40 -43.05 -33.42
CA LEU A 26 -10.82 -42.73 -34.73
C LEU A 26 -11.59 -41.64 -35.48
N SER A 27 -12.91 -41.54 -35.25
CA SER A 27 -13.76 -40.50 -35.82
C SER A 27 -13.43 -39.09 -35.32
N SER A 28 -12.87 -38.95 -34.11
CA SER A 28 -12.48 -37.66 -33.54
C SER A 28 -11.06 -37.21 -33.91
N LEU A 29 -10.30 -38.03 -34.63
CA LEU A 29 -8.96 -37.65 -35.06
C LEU A 29 -9.04 -36.66 -36.23
N LYS A 30 -8.60 -35.42 -35.99
CA LYS A 30 -8.40 -34.41 -37.03
C LYS A 30 -7.04 -34.59 -37.69
N LYS A 31 -6.90 -34.19 -38.96
CA LYS A 31 -5.61 -34.21 -39.67
C LYS A 31 -4.67 -33.22 -39.00
N TYR A 32 -3.45 -33.68 -38.68
CA TYR A 32 -2.41 -32.80 -38.13
C TYR A 32 -2.01 -31.74 -39.16
N ILE A 33 -2.14 -30.47 -38.78
CA ILE A 33 -1.70 -29.32 -39.56
C ILE A 33 -0.39 -28.84 -38.93
N ALA A 34 0.72 -29.03 -39.66
CA ALA A 34 2.01 -28.53 -39.22
C ALA A 34 2.01 -27.00 -39.31
N THR A 35 2.51 -26.35 -38.26
CA THR A 35 2.72 -24.91 -38.28
C THR A 35 3.77 -24.53 -39.31
N GLU A 36 3.41 -23.62 -40.21
CA GLU A 36 4.35 -22.99 -41.13
C GLU A 36 5.03 -21.83 -40.39
N TRP A 37 6.36 -21.84 -40.42
CA TRP A 37 7.18 -20.87 -39.71
C TRP A 37 7.76 -19.87 -40.69
N ASP A 38 7.46 -18.60 -40.46
CA ASP A 38 7.84 -17.49 -41.33
C ASP A 38 8.50 -16.36 -40.51
N GLN A 39 9.17 -15.45 -41.21
CA GLN A 39 9.80 -14.28 -40.59
C GLN A 39 8.80 -13.33 -39.90
N SER A 40 7.51 -13.38 -40.28
CA SER A 40 6.42 -12.63 -39.64
C SER A 40 6.12 -13.08 -38.20
N LEU A 41 6.49 -14.31 -37.84
CA LEU A 41 6.25 -14.87 -36.50
C LEU A 41 7.36 -14.52 -35.51
N VAL A 42 8.40 -13.80 -35.95
CA VAL A 42 9.45 -13.28 -35.07
C VAL A 42 8.86 -12.29 -34.06
N GLY A 43 9.19 -12.48 -32.79
CA GLY A 43 8.62 -11.77 -31.64
C GLY A 43 7.45 -12.51 -30.99
N SER A 44 6.96 -13.60 -31.59
CA SER A 44 5.86 -14.39 -31.02
C SER A 44 6.33 -15.23 -29.83
N SER A 45 5.44 -15.44 -28.86
CA SER A 45 5.67 -16.38 -27.77
C SER A 45 5.34 -17.81 -28.22
N ILE A 46 6.30 -18.70 -28.05
CA ILE A 46 6.27 -20.07 -28.57
C ILE A 46 6.69 -21.05 -27.46
N TRP A 47 6.41 -22.32 -27.70
CA TRP A 47 7.01 -23.42 -26.95
C TRP A 47 8.21 -23.98 -27.71
N ALA A 48 9.32 -24.14 -27.00
CA ALA A 48 10.58 -24.61 -27.54
C ALA A 48 11.19 -25.71 -26.68
N LEU A 49 11.88 -26.65 -27.31
CA LEU A 49 12.54 -27.77 -26.63
C LEU A 49 14.03 -27.46 -26.43
N GLN A 50 14.43 -27.10 -25.21
CA GLN A 50 15.79 -26.65 -24.90
C GLN A 50 16.83 -27.77 -24.96
N ASP A 51 16.50 -28.92 -24.38
CA ASP A 51 17.37 -30.08 -24.31
C ASP A 51 16.66 -31.30 -24.87
N SER A 52 17.21 -31.87 -25.95
CA SER A 52 16.75 -33.14 -26.54
C SER A 52 16.77 -34.31 -25.55
N LYS A 53 17.48 -34.17 -24.43
CA LYS A 53 17.59 -35.19 -23.38
C LYS A 53 16.39 -35.19 -22.42
N CYS A 54 15.81 -34.03 -22.17
CA CYS A 54 14.77 -33.85 -21.16
C CYS A 54 13.37 -33.97 -21.78
N GLY A 55 13.22 -33.61 -23.07
CA GLY A 55 11.94 -33.71 -23.78
C GLY A 55 10.85 -32.80 -23.19
N ILE A 56 11.25 -31.75 -22.47
CA ILE A 56 10.35 -30.80 -21.83
C ILE A 56 10.29 -29.55 -22.72
N TRP A 57 9.08 -29.14 -23.05
CA TRP A 57 8.80 -27.90 -23.75
C TRP A 57 8.79 -26.74 -22.74
N ARG A 58 9.47 -25.65 -23.08
CA ARG A 58 9.53 -24.43 -22.27
C ARG A 58 9.05 -23.24 -23.08
N LYS A 59 8.57 -22.21 -22.38
CA LYS A 59 8.13 -20.98 -23.02
C LYS A 59 9.34 -20.18 -23.49
N ALA A 60 9.29 -19.74 -24.74
CA ALA A 60 10.35 -19.00 -25.39
C ALA A 60 9.77 -17.95 -26.34
N GLU A 61 10.62 -17.04 -26.80
CA GLU A 61 10.29 -16.07 -27.84
C GLU A 61 11.11 -16.37 -29.09
N LEU A 62 10.48 -16.30 -30.25
CA LEU A 62 11.18 -16.46 -31.53
C LEU A 62 11.89 -15.15 -31.87
N GLU A 63 13.22 -15.11 -31.78
CA GLU A 63 13.99 -13.88 -32.05
C GLU A 63 14.34 -13.73 -33.53
N LEU A 64 14.66 -14.83 -34.21
CA LEU A 64 15.00 -14.82 -35.63
C LEU A 64 14.52 -16.13 -36.27
N TRP A 65 14.10 -16.05 -37.52
CA TRP A 65 13.79 -17.21 -38.35
C TRP A 65 14.69 -17.22 -39.58
N ASP A 66 15.41 -18.32 -39.80
CA ASP A 66 16.19 -18.57 -41.00
C ASP A 66 15.40 -19.50 -41.94
N GLU A 67 14.81 -18.93 -42.99
CA GLU A 67 14.00 -19.65 -43.98
C GLU A 67 14.81 -20.69 -44.78
N ASN A 68 16.11 -20.45 -44.98
CA ASN A 68 16.98 -21.32 -45.77
C ASN A 68 17.31 -22.60 -45.02
N LEU A 69 17.59 -22.47 -43.72
CA LEU A 69 17.94 -23.59 -42.85
C LEU A 69 16.72 -24.17 -42.11
N ARG A 70 15.57 -23.48 -42.17
CA ARG A 70 14.36 -23.77 -41.36
C ARG A 70 14.68 -23.88 -39.87
N LEU A 71 15.52 -22.98 -39.39
CA LEU A 71 15.98 -22.90 -38.00
C LEU A 71 15.51 -21.58 -37.39
N GLY A 72 14.85 -21.68 -36.24
CA GLY A 72 14.49 -20.55 -35.40
C GLY A 72 15.52 -20.32 -34.31
N HIS A 73 15.99 -19.08 -34.15
CA HIS A 73 16.68 -18.64 -32.96
C HIS A 73 15.65 -18.28 -31.91
N VAL A 74 15.70 -18.94 -30.77
CA VAL A 74 14.73 -18.77 -29.68
C VAL A 74 15.43 -18.36 -28.41
N VAL A 75 14.76 -17.54 -27.60
CA VAL A 75 15.21 -17.13 -26.28
C VAL A 75 14.21 -17.63 -25.23
N PHE A 76 14.68 -18.42 -24.28
CA PHE A 76 13.83 -18.97 -23.21
C PHE A 76 13.50 -17.88 -22.19
N GLN A 77 12.20 -17.75 -21.84
CA GLN A 77 11.75 -16.71 -20.89
C GLN A 77 12.26 -16.96 -19.46
N ASP A 78 12.50 -18.23 -19.09
CA ASP A 78 12.89 -18.60 -17.72
C ASP A 78 14.34 -18.23 -17.40
N ASP A 79 15.27 -18.66 -18.25
CA ASP A 79 16.72 -18.58 -17.99
C ASP A 79 17.42 -17.52 -18.87
N GLY A 80 16.74 -16.94 -19.87
CA GLY A 80 17.32 -16.04 -20.87
C GLY A 80 18.33 -16.72 -21.80
N SER A 81 18.45 -18.04 -21.74
CA SER A 81 19.29 -18.84 -22.64
C SER A 81 18.72 -18.80 -24.06
N SER A 82 19.60 -18.77 -25.07
CA SER A 82 19.18 -18.85 -26.47
C SER A 82 19.64 -20.14 -27.13
N ALA A 83 18.82 -20.66 -28.06
CA ALA A 83 19.10 -21.87 -28.81
C ALA A 83 18.63 -21.75 -30.26
N LYS A 84 19.30 -22.46 -31.17
CA LYS A 84 18.87 -22.61 -32.56
C LYS A 84 18.15 -23.95 -32.70
N LEU A 85 16.85 -23.90 -32.97
CA LEU A 85 15.99 -25.08 -33.02
C LEU A 85 15.31 -25.19 -34.38
N GLY A 86 15.14 -26.43 -34.86
CA GLY A 86 14.39 -26.69 -36.07
C GLY A 86 12.89 -26.73 -35.82
N THR A 87 12.10 -26.70 -36.91
CA THR A 87 10.63 -26.73 -36.91
C THR A 87 10.01 -27.78 -35.98
N GLY A 88 10.61 -28.98 -35.86
CA GLY A 88 10.09 -30.06 -35.00
C GLY A 88 10.27 -29.85 -33.49
N ALA A 89 11.05 -28.86 -33.09
CA ALA A 89 11.30 -28.50 -31.69
C ALA A 89 10.66 -27.15 -31.31
N LEU A 90 9.76 -26.65 -32.15
CA LEU A 90 9.03 -25.39 -32.00
C LEU A 90 7.54 -25.64 -32.15
N SER A 91 6.73 -24.98 -31.34
CA SER A 91 5.27 -25.00 -31.45
C SER A 91 4.70 -23.66 -31.02
N LEU A 92 3.69 -23.15 -31.73
CA LEU A 92 3.03 -21.91 -31.35
C LEU A 92 2.24 -22.11 -30.05
N SER A 93 2.26 -21.10 -29.17
CA SER A 93 1.55 -21.15 -27.89
C SER A 93 0.03 -21.24 -28.03
N GLU A 94 -0.52 -20.60 -29.08
CA GLU A 94 -1.95 -20.52 -29.37
C GLU A 94 -2.61 -21.89 -29.68
N PHE A 95 -1.86 -22.86 -30.19
CA PHE A 95 -2.38 -24.19 -30.53
C PHE A 95 -2.49 -25.14 -29.32
N ALA A 96 -2.11 -24.69 -28.12
CA ALA A 96 -2.37 -25.42 -26.88
C ALA A 96 -3.71 -25.04 -26.24
N GLU A 97 -4.34 -23.94 -26.67
CA GLU A 97 -5.50 -23.34 -25.99
C GLU A 97 -6.85 -23.60 -26.68
N ILE A 98 -6.89 -24.25 -27.84
CA ILE A 98 -8.13 -24.37 -28.63
C ILE A 98 -8.50 -25.85 -28.85
N THR A 99 -9.36 -26.37 -27.97
CA THR A 99 -10.18 -27.56 -28.27
C THR A 99 -11.48 -27.47 -27.47
N ASP A 100 -12.34 -26.49 -27.75
CA ASP A 100 -13.72 -26.53 -27.21
C ASP A 100 -14.76 -25.73 -28.00
N GLU A 101 -14.59 -25.49 -29.31
CA GLU A 101 -15.53 -24.60 -30.03
C GLU A 101 -15.74 -25.02 -31.49
N GLU A 102 -16.32 -26.19 -31.75
CA GLU A 102 -16.98 -26.49 -33.05
C GLU A 102 -18.13 -27.50 -32.86
N ASP A 103 -19.26 -27.06 -32.29
CA ASP A 103 -20.58 -27.67 -32.54
C ASP A 103 -21.66 -26.57 -32.43
N ASN A 104 -21.92 -25.91 -33.55
CA ASN A 104 -23.11 -25.08 -33.76
C ASN A 104 -24.09 -25.82 -34.69
N ASP A 105 -25.37 -25.50 -34.50
CA ASP A 105 -26.56 -25.96 -35.20
C ASP A 105 -27.10 -27.37 -34.89
N VAL A 106 -28.15 -27.41 -34.05
CA VAL A 106 -29.52 -27.55 -34.57
C VAL A 106 -30.53 -26.86 -33.65
N SER A 107 -31.21 -25.85 -34.17
CA SER A 107 -32.50 -25.40 -33.64
C SER A 107 -33.57 -26.43 -33.99
N SER A 108 -34.37 -26.84 -33.00
CA SER A 108 -35.70 -27.41 -33.24
C SER A 108 -36.56 -27.15 -32.01
N GLU A 109 -37.60 -26.37 -32.23
CA GLU A 109 -38.72 -26.16 -31.33
C GLU A 109 -39.50 -27.45 -31.02
N GLY A 110 -39.94 -27.59 -29.77
CA GLY A 110 -40.85 -28.65 -29.35
C GLY A 110 -41.33 -28.43 -27.91
N SER A 111 -42.59 -28.05 -27.76
CA SER A 111 -43.31 -27.94 -26.48
C SER A 111 -43.54 -29.31 -25.81
N ASP A 112 -43.64 -29.33 -24.48
CA ASP A 112 -44.84 -29.72 -23.68
C ASP A 112 -44.53 -30.49 -22.37
N SER A 113 -45.16 -30.03 -21.27
CA SER A 113 -45.51 -30.74 -20.02
C SER A 113 -44.40 -31.40 -19.16
N GLY A 114 -44.40 -31.38 -17.82
CA GLY A 114 -45.38 -30.96 -16.83
C GLY A 114 -44.82 -31.06 -15.39
N ASP A 115 -45.62 -30.48 -14.48
CA ASP A 115 -45.72 -30.57 -13.03
C ASP A 115 -44.90 -31.61 -12.24
N SER A 116 -44.13 -31.14 -11.24
CA SER A 116 -44.05 -31.73 -9.89
C SER A 116 -43.28 -30.79 -8.95
N ASP A 117 -43.99 -30.19 -8.01
CA ASP A 117 -43.44 -29.54 -6.83
C ASP A 117 -42.80 -30.57 -5.88
N GLU A 118 -41.55 -30.35 -5.44
CA GLU A 118 -41.20 -30.62 -4.04
C GLU A 118 -40.06 -29.71 -3.55
N ASP A 119 -40.35 -29.05 -2.45
CA ASP A 119 -39.50 -28.14 -1.68
C ASP A 119 -38.30 -28.88 -1.10
N SER A 120 -37.08 -28.52 -1.52
CA SER A 120 -35.89 -28.70 -0.70
C SER A 120 -35.09 -27.41 -0.71
N SER A 121 -35.28 -26.67 0.36
CA SER A 121 -34.63 -25.41 0.67
C SER A 121 -33.12 -25.61 0.83
N GLN A 122 -32.31 -25.26 -0.18
CA GLN A 122 -30.87 -25.06 0.01
C GLN A 122 -30.21 -24.22 -1.09
N GLY A 123 -29.73 -23.04 -0.68
CA GLY A 123 -28.55 -22.39 -1.26
C GLY A 123 -28.84 -21.40 -2.38
N LEU A 124 -28.66 -20.12 -2.07
CA LEU A 124 -28.62 -19.00 -3.00
C LEU A 124 -27.72 -19.33 -4.21
N GLY A 125 -28.36 -19.57 -5.36
CA GLY A 125 -27.74 -19.79 -6.65
C GLY A 125 -26.97 -18.55 -7.10
N PHE A 126 -25.66 -18.60 -6.88
CA PHE A 126 -24.66 -17.71 -7.44
C PHE A 126 -24.71 -17.83 -8.97
N MET A 127 -25.22 -16.80 -9.65
CA MET A 127 -25.13 -16.65 -11.11
C MET A 127 -23.65 -16.50 -11.49
N ASP A 128 -22.97 -17.61 -11.75
CA ASP A 128 -21.62 -17.67 -12.29
C ASP A 128 -21.64 -18.27 -13.70
N THR A 129 -22.26 -17.56 -14.64
CA THR A 129 -22.27 -17.99 -16.05
C THR A 129 -21.97 -16.86 -17.03
N SER A 130 -21.49 -15.71 -16.54
CA SER A 130 -21.00 -14.63 -17.43
C SER A 130 -19.56 -14.17 -17.15
N SER A 131 -18.91 -14.71 -16.10
CA SER A 131 -17.53 -14.38 -15.72
C SER A 131 -16.48 -15.30 -16.35
N LEU A 132 -16.86 -16.51 -16.77
CA LEU A 132 -15.92 -17.55 -17.24
C LEU A 132 -15.47 -17.38 -18.69
N GLN A 133 -16.15 -16.55 -19.50
CA GLN A 133 -15.75 -16.25 -20.88
C GLN A 133 -14.63 -15.19 -21.00
N ARG A 134 -14.16 -14.62 -19.88
CA ARG A 134 -12.94 -13.82 -19.88
C ARG A 134 -11.87 -14.65 -19.21
N GLY A 135 -11.01 -15.24 -20.04
CA GLY A 135 -9.84 -15.99 -19.60
C GLY A 135 -9.10 -15.25 -18.48
N ILE A 136 -8.41 -16.02 -17.64
CA ILE A 136 -7.55 -15.50 -16.57
C ILE A 136 -6.64 -14.46 -17.20
N GLN A 137 -6.92 -13.17 -16.99
CA GLN A 137 -6.08 -12.10 -17.50
C GLN A 137 -4.72 -12.26 -16.84
N THR A 138 -3.76 -12.85 -17.56
CA THR A 138 -2.35 -12.97 -17.16
C THR A 138 -1.79 -11.62 -16.74
N GLU A 139 -2.29 -10.55 -17.38
CA GLU A 139 -2.02 -9.15 -17.08
C GLU A 139 -2.37 -8.77 -15.62
N THR A 140 -3.48 -9.26 -15.07
CA THR A 140 -3.88 -8.99 -13.67
C THR A 140 -3.01 -9.70 -12.65
N ALA A 141 -2.45 -10.86 -13.02
CA ALA A 141 -1.53 -11.60 -12.15
C ALA A 141 -0.17 -10.88 -12.05
N ILE A 142 0.28 -10.20 -13.10
CA ILE A 142 1.52 -9.40 -13.10
C ILE A 142 1.35 -8.12 -12.27
N PHE A 143 0.20 -7.44 -12.39
CA PHE A 143 -0.13 -6.27 -11.57
C PHE A 143 -0.34 -6.61 -10.09
N ALA A 144 -0.83 -7.82 -9.78
CA ALA A 144 -1.12 -8.28 -8.42
C ALA A 144 0.10 -8.83 -7.65
N LYS A 145 1.32 -8.34 -7.91
CA LYS A 145 2.54 -8.76 -7.18
C LYS A 145 2.47 -8.51 -5.66
N TRP A 146 1.58 -7.63 -5.22
CA TRP A 146 1.28 -7.38 -3.80
C TRP A 146 0.40 -8.48 -3.17
N GLU A 147 -0.23 -9.34 -3.97
CA GLU A 147 -1.04 -10.48 -3.54
C GLU A 147 -0.26 -11.81 -3.47
N ASN A 148 1.08 -11.79 -3.53
CA ASN A 148 1.88 -13.02 -3.45
C ASN A 148 1.61 -13.87 -2.18
N HIS A 149 1.07 -13.27 -1.13
CA HIS A 149 0.71 -13.94 0.12
C HIS A 149 -0.80 -14.11 0.34
N THR A 150 -1.64 -13.69 -0.61
CA THR A 150 -3.09 -13.89 -0.59
C THR A 150 -3.52 -14.75 -1.78
N ARG A 151 -4.67 -15.42 -1.68
CA ARG A 151 -5.14 -16.35 -2.73
C ARG A 151 -5.72 -15.62 -3.96
N GLY A 152 -5.16 -14.47 -4.34
CA GLY A 152 -5.61 -13.69 -5.50
C GLY A 152 -7.06 -13.20 -5.40
N ILE A 153 -7.56 -12.94 -4.19
CA ILE A 153 -8.98 -12.61 -4.00
C ILE A 153 -9.27 -11.20 -4.52
N ALA A 154 -8.39 -10.23 -4.30
CA ALA A 154 -8.65 -8.87 -4.76
C ALA A 154 -8.30 -8.69 -6.24
N SER A 155 -7.33 -9.43 -6.81
CA SER A 155 -7.17 -9.52 -8.27
C SER A 155 -8.41 -10.11 -8.95
N LYS A 156 -8.99 -11.18 -8.40
CA LYS A 156 -10.26 -11.73 -8.89
C LYS A 156 -11.39 -10.70 -8.80
N MET A 157 -11.46 -9.93 -7.71
CA MET A 157 -12.44 -8.86 -7.56
C MET A 157 -12.22 -7.72 -8.58
N MET A 158 -10.98 -7.25 -8.78
CA MET A 158 -10.65 -6.20 -9.76
C MET A 158 -10.99 -6.64 -11.18
N ALA A 159 -10.66 -7.88 -11.54
CA ALA A 159 -11.04 -8.46 -12.84
C ALA A 159 -12.56 -8.50 -13.02
N SER A 160 -13.31 -8.90 -11.97
CA SER A 160 -14.79 -8.89 -11.99
C SER A 160 -15.39 -7.50 -12.12
N MET A 161 -14.70 -6.47 -11.61
CA MET A 161 -15.10 -5.07 -11.74
C MET A 161 -14.65 -4.43 -13.07
N GLY A 162 -14.06 -5.22 -13.98
CA GLY A 162 -13.70 -4.78 -15.33
C GLY A 162 -12.32 -4.13 -15.43
N TYR A 163 -11.41 -4.39 -14.50
CA TYR A 163 -10.02 -3.91 -14.59
C TYR A 163 -9.35 -4.41 -15.88
N ARG A 164 -8.68 -3.49 -16.57
CA ARG A 164 -7.81 -3.75 -17.73
C ARG A 164 -6.62 -2.81 -17.63
N GLU A 165 -5.42 -3.30 -17.95
CA GLU A 165 -4.22 -2.47 -17.91
C GLU A 165 -4.37 -1.24 -18.82
N GLY A 166 -4.06 -0.06 -18.29
CA GLY A 166 -4.20 1.23 -19.00
C GLY A 166 -5.62 1.82 -19.02
N MET A 167 -6.64 1.12 -18.51
CA MET A 167 -8.01 1.64 -18.40
C MET A 167 -8.45 1.79 -16.95
N GLY A 168 -9.44 2.64 -16.73
CA GLY A 168 -10.06 2.82 -15.42
C GLY A 168 -10.80 1.57 -14.95
N LEU A 169 -10.90 1.37 -13.63
CA LEU A 169 -11.78 0.35 -13.07
C LEU A 169 -13.26 0.64 -13.39
N GLY A 170 -14.04 -0.37 -13.79
CA GLY A 170 -15.47 -0.26 -14.08
C GLY A 170 -15.85 -0.91 -15.41
N ALA A 171 -17.13 -1.27 -15.57
CA ALA A 171 -17.64 -2.01 -16.74
C ALA A 171 -17.35 -1.34 -18.09
N SER A 172 -17.25 0.00 -18.12
CA SER A 172 -16.91 0.79 -19.31
C SER A 172 -15.58 1.55 -19.17
N GLY A 173 -14.70 1.16 -18.25
CA GLY A 173 -13.40 1.82 -18.07
C GLY A 173 -13.44 3.21 -17.43
N GLN A 174 -14.53 3.56 -16.73
CA GLN A 174 -14.78 4.90 -16.16
C GLN A 174 -13.85 5.30 -15.01
N GLY A 175 -13.12 4.36 -14.42
CA GLY A 175 -12.23 4.63 -13.29
C GLY A 175 -11.07 5.55 -13.66
N MET A 176 -10.42 6.08 -12.64
CA MET A 176 -9.28 6.98 -12.81
C MET A 176 -8.04 6.21 -13.22
N VAL A 177 -7.49 6.53 -14.39
CA VAL A 177 -6.25 5.93 -14.94
C VAL A 177 -5.01 6.62 -14.36
N THR A 178 -5.10 7.92 -14.13
CA THR A 178 -3.97 8.73 -13.66
C THR A 178 -3.76 8.55 -12.16
N PRO A 179 -2.54 8.22 -11.71
CA PRO A 179 -2.26 8.10 -10.28
C PRO A 179 -2.47 9.45 -9.58
N ILE A 180 -3.03 9.41 -8.37
CA ILE A 180 -3.21 10.61 -7.55
C ILE A 180 -1.81 11.09 -7.12
N PRO A 181 -1.41 12.33 -7.44
CA PRO A 181 -0.13 12.85 -7.01
C PRO A 181 -0.14 13.03 -5.48
N VAL A 182 0.75 12.33 -4.78
CA VAL A 182 0.91 12.45 -3.33
C VAL A 182 1.92 13.55 -3.01
N LYS A 183 1.46 14.65 -2.40
CA LYS A 183 2.34 15.73 -1.92
C LYS A 183 2.76 15.44 -0.49
N VAL A 184 4.03 15.04 -0.29
CA VAL A 184 4.58 14.81 1.05
C VAL A 184 4.74 16.15 1.76
N LEU A 185 4.08 16.30 2.91
CA LEU A 185 4.22 17.48 3.77
C LEU A 185 5.44 17.35 4.70
N PRO A 186 6.08 18.47 5.07
CA PRO A 186 7.10 18.51 6.11
C PRO A 186 6.64 17.84 7.41
N PRO A 187 7.56 17.23 8.18
CA PRO A 187 7.23 16.63 9.46
C PRO A 187 6.62 17.67 10.41
N LYS A 188 5.55 17.29 11.14
CA LYS A 188 4.76 18.13 12.06
C LYS A 188 3.79 19.13 11.41
N GLN A 189 3.50 19.02 10.10
CA GLN A 189 2.48 19.83 9.44
C GLN A 189 1.20 19.01 9.22
N SER A 190 0.04 19.58 9.60
CA SER A 190 -1.27 18.93 9.44
C SER A 190 -1.79 19.03 8.00
N LEU A 191 -2.69 18.12 7.64
CA LEU A 191 -3.37 18.10 6.33
C LEU A 191 -4.15 19.39 6.05
N ASP A 192 -4.65 20.07 7.09
CA ASP A 192 -5.32 21.38 6.97
C ASP A 192 -4.44 22.42 6.26
N HIS A 193 -3.12 22.35 6.43
CA HIS A 193 -2.18 23.27 5.80
C HIS A 193 -1.98 23.00 4.30
N ALA A 194 -2.24 21.78 3.83
CA ALA A 194 -2.16 21.44 2.40
C ALA A 194 -3.37 21.99 1.62
N VAL A 195 -4.56 21.84 2.19
CA VAL A 195 -5.83 22.30 1.60
C VAL A 195 -5.89 23.82 1.52
N GLU A 196 -5.36 24.53 2.52
CA GLU A 196 -5.28 26.01 2.49
C GLU A 196 -4.38 26.51 1.35
N ASN A 197 -3.25 25.83 1.11
CA ASN A 197 -2.34 26.20 0.02
C ASN A 197 -2.93 25.91 -1.37
N GLU A 198 -3.74 24.87 -1.55
CA GLU A 198 -4.44 24.61 -2.83
C GLU A 198 -5.47 25.69 -3.12
N LYS A 199 -6.23 26.12 -2.12
CA LYS A 199 -7.15 27.27 -2.23
C LYS A 199 -6.42 28.57 -2.54
N ASP A 200 -5.25 28.79 -1.96
CA ASP A 200 -4.41 29.97 -2.22
C ASP A 200 -3.77 29.95 -3.63
N GLU A 201 -3.45 28.78 -4.19
CA GLU A 201 -2.90 28.65 -5.54
C GLU A 201 -3.99 28.76 -6.62
N GLU A 202 -5.18 28.18 -6.43
CA GLU A 202 -6.32 28.40 -7.34
C GLU A 202 -6.77 29.88 -7.38
N HIS A 203 -6.62 30.61 -6.27
CA HIS A 203 -6.93 32.05 -6.21
C HIS A 203 -5.83 32.95 -6.81
N LYS A 204 -4.61 32.44 -7.02
CA LYS A 204 -3.50 33.20 -7.61
C LYS A 204 -3.55 33.27 -9.13
N ASP A 205 -4.03 32.22 -9.80
CA ASP A 205 -4.07 32.18 -11.27
C ASP A 205 -5.15 33.10 -11.86
N ASN A 206 -6.16 33.50 -11.07
CA ASN A 206 -7.24 34.39 -11.50
C ASN A 206 -7.16 35.83 -10.95
N SER A 207 -6.05 36.24 -10.32
CA SER A 207 -5.91 37.62 -9.83
C SER A 207 -4.80 38.39 -10.53
N GLU A 208 -5.19 39.01 -11.66
CA GLU A 208 -4.45 40.12 -12.24
C GLU A 208 -4.09 41.17 -11.16
N LYS A 209 -2.81 41.52 -11.15
CA LYS A 209 -2.13 42.38 -10.19
C LYS A 209 -2.82 43.74 -10.01
N LYS A 210 -3.76 43.84 -9.08
CA LYS A 210 -4.14 45.15 -8.50
C LYS A 210 -3.09 45.56 -7.47
N ARG A 211 -2.11 46.35 -7.93
CA ARG A 211 -1.08 46.99 -7.09
C ARG A 211 -1.77 47.96 -6.12
N SER A 212 -2.12 47.51 -4.92
CA SER A 212 -2.54 48.42 -3.86
C SER A 212 -1.33 49.18 -3.33
N ARG A 213 -1.36 50.49 -3.57
CA ARG A 213 -0.38 51.51 -3.18
C ARG A 213 -0.42 51.74 -1.66
N GLY A 214 -0.15 50.70 -0.87
CA GLY A 214 -0.17 50.75 0.60
C GLY A 214 0.72 49.71 1.29
N GLY A 215 1.17 48.68 0.58
CA GLY A 215 1.95 47.58 1.18
C GLY A 215 3.44 47.85 1.42
N LYS A 216 4.05 48.83 0.73
CA LYS A 216 5.51 49.04 0.76
C LYS A 216 6.01 49.46 2.15
N ARG A 217 5.37 50.44 2.78
CA ARG A 217 5.70 50.89 4.16
C ARG A 217 5.49 49.78 5.21
N LYS A 218 4.47 48.93 5.05
CA LYS A 218 4.20 47.83 5.98
C LYS A 218 5.20 46.68 5.83
N ARG A 219 5.66 46.40 4.59
CA ARG A 219 6.72 45.42 4.32
C ARG A 219 8.09 45.92 4.78
N GLU A 220 8.41 47.19 4.56
CA GLU A 220 9.65 47.82 5.04
C GLU A 220 9.70 47.87 6.58
N LYS A 221 8.59 48.17 7.26
CA LYS A 221 8.53 48.14 8.73
C LYS A 221 8.74 46.72 9.29
N LYS A 222 8.23 45.68 8.61
CA LYS A 222 8.47 44.28 8.99
C LYS A 222 9.93 43.87 8.75
N PHE A 223 10.52 44.26 7.63
CA PHE A 223 11.93 43.98 7.34
C PHE A 223 12.88 44.71 8.30
N ALA A 224 12.59 45.96 8.64
CA ALA A 224 13.36 46.71 9.62
C ALA A 224 13.25 46.11 11.03
N ALA A 225 12.08 45.60 11.42
CA ALA A 225 11.91 44.90 12.69
C ALA A 225 12.68 43.58 12.72
N ALA A 226 12.63 42.78 11.64
CA ALA A 226 13.40 41.54 11.52
C ALA A 226 14.92 41.79 11.56
N ALA A 227 15.39 42.87 10.92
CA ALA A 227 16.80 43.27 10.97
C ALA A 227 17.26 43.71 12.37
N ARG A 228 16.38 44.33 13.17
CA ARG A 228 16.69 44.67 14.57
C ARG A 228 16.76 43.43 15.47
N VAL A 229 15.82 42.49 15.29
CA VAL A 229 15.83 41.22 16.03
C VAL A 229 17.07 40.37 15.68
N ALA A 230 17.51 40.37 14.42
CA ALA A 230 18.74 39.69 14.02
C ALA A 230 19.99 40.33 14.65
N LYS A 231 20.05 41.67 14.73
CA LYS A 231 21.15 42.38 15.42
C LYS A 231 21.15 42.13 16.93
N GLU A 232 20.00 42.12 17.60
CA GLU A 232 19.90 41.77 19.03
C GLU A 232 20.34 40.33 19.30
N GLN A 233 20.08 39.39 18.39
CA GLN A 233 20.59 38.02 18.51
C GLN A 233 22.10 37.93 18.30
N GLU A 234 22.68 38.75 17.40
CA GLU A 234 24.13 38.82 17.25
C GLU A 234 24.84 39.51 18.43
N GLU A 235 24.21 40.52 19.03
CA GLU A 235 24.70 41.19 20.25
C GLU A 235 24.55 40.33 21.51
N SER A 236 23.76 39.25 21.47
CA SER A 236 23.57 38.28 22.57
C SER A 236 24.57 37.11 22.58
N LYS A 237 25.54 37.09 21.65
CA LYS A 237 26.66 36.13 21.70
C LYS A 237 27.54 36.49 22.92
N PRO A 238 27.87 35.54 23.81
CA PRO A 238 28.64 35.84 25.01
C PRO A 238 30.05 36.32 24.62
N ASP A 239 30.33 37.59 24.88
CA ASP A 239 31.62 38.22 24.66
C ASP A 239 32.62 37.83 25.78
N VAL A 240 33.91 37.90 25.50
CA VAL A 240 35.00 37.54 26.42
C VAL A 240 34.87 38.30 27.76
N PHE A 241 34.32 39.52 27.72
CA PHE A 241 34.06 40.34 28.91
C PHE A 241 32.89 39.84 29.77
N THR A 242 31.86 39.20 29.20
CA THR A 242 30.80 38.53 29.98
C THR A 242 31.33 37.31 30.74
N LEU A 243 32.33 36.61 30.19
CA LEU A 243 32.99 35.50 30.88
C LEU A 243 33.83 35.98 32.07
N ILE A 244 34.57 37.08 31.89
CA ILE A 244 35.39 37.72 32.94
C ILE A 244 34.51 38.29 34.06
N ASN A 245 33.38 38.93 33.72
CA ASN A 245 32.45 39.46 34.72
C ASN A 245 31.80 38.34 35.55
N ASN A 246 31.51 37.18 34.94
CA ASN A 246 31.02 36.01 35.67
C ASN A 246 32.10 35.41 36.59
N HIS A 247 33.37 35.36 36.15
CA HIS A 247 34.47 34.88 36.98
C HIS A 247 34.87 35.82 38.13
N LEU A 248 34.69 37.14 37.95
CA LEU A 248 34.90 38.13 39.02
C LEU A 248 33.71 38.14 40.02
N ALA A 249 32.48 37.92 39.55
CA ALA A 249 31.32 37.78 40.43
C ALA A 249 31.42 36.55 41.34
N THR A 250 32.00 35.44 40.86
CA THR A 250 32.18 34.22 41.67
C THR A 250 33.24 34.33 42.76
N HIS A 251 34.15 35.32 42.70
CA HIS A 251 35.15 35.56 43.74
C HIS A 251 34.73 36.65 44.75
N GLY A 252 33.57 37.28 44.56
CA GLY A 252 33.03 38.30 45.46
C GLY A 252 32.10 37.78 46.57
N GLU A 253 31.73 36.49 46.58
CA GLU A 253 30.80 35.90 47.55
C GLU A 253 31.50 34.93 48.52
N SER A 254 32.64 35.35 49.07
CA SER A 254 33.07 34.88 50.39
C SER A 254 33.27 36.12 51.25
N PHE A 255 32.63 36.13 52.42
CA PHE A 255 32.54 37.20 53.43
C PHE A 255 31.27 38.08 53.39
N THR A 256 30.45 37.86 54.42
CA THR A 256 29.28 38.64 54.89
C THR A 256 28.02 38.48 54.02
N GLY A 257 26.82 38.18 54.51
CA GLY A 257 26.23 38.24 55.83
C GLY A 257 24.78 38.69 55.65
N GLY A 258 23.86 37.73 55.67
CA GLY A 258 22.39 37.84 55.78
C GLY A 258 21.64 39.09 55.29
N SER A 259 20.66 38.88 54.40
CA SER A 259 19.25 39.26 54.65
C SER A 259 18.33 38.89 53.49
N LYS A 260 17.14 38.42 53.87
CA LYS A 260 16.01 38.05 53.01
C LYS A 260 15.70 39.14 51.98
N LYS A 261 15.59 38.75 50.70
CA LYS A 261 14.67 39.41 49.78
C LYS A 261 13.99 38.38 48.90
N GLN A 262 12.81 38.02 49.37
CA GLN A 262 11.70 37.44 48.65
C GLN A 262 11.51 38.19 47.33
N GLN A 263 12.05 37.67 46.23
CA GLN A 263 11.56 38.03 44.91
C GLN A 263 10.48 37.04 44.54
N ASN A 264 9.25 37.51 44.77
CA ASN A 264 8.08 37.14 44.00
C ASN A 264 8.44 37.17 42.51
N LYS A 265 8.95 36.06 41.98
CA LYS A 265 8.77 35.75 40.58
C LYS A 265 7.32 35.35 40.46
N ARG A 266 6.45 36.36 40.31
CA ARG A 266 5.13 36.16 39.70
C ARG A 266 5.41 35.27 38.50
N LYS A 267 5.00 34.00 38.61
CA LYS A 267 4.81 33.14 37.46
C LYS A 267 4.05 34.01 36.49
N ASP A 268 4.68 34.29 35.35
CA ASP A 268 4.03 34.92 34.24
C ASP A 268 2.78 34.07 33.93
N GLU A 269 1.66 34.57 34.40
CA GLU A 269 0.29 34.12 34.21
C GLU A 269 -0.03 34.28 32.72
N GLY A 270 0.62 33.43 31.92
CA GLY A 270 0.74 33.67 30.49
C GLY A 270 1.05 32.42 29.67
N ARG A 271 1.27 31.25 30.28
CA ARG A 271 0.82 30.03 29.60
C ARG A 271 -0.68 30.03 29.72
N LYS A 272 -1.35 30.74 28.81
CA LYS A 272 -2.74 30.45 28.53
C LYS A 272 -2.77 28.95 28.26
N GLU A 273 -3.31 28.20 29.20
CA GLU A 273 -3.87 26.88 28.92
C GLU A 273 -5.03 27.16 27.95
N ASP A 274 -4.66 27.48 26.71
CA ASP A 274 -5.59 27.68 25.64
C ASP A 274 -6.28 26.34 25.44
N ARG A 275 -7.53 26.36 24.99
CA ARG A 275 -8.31 25.13 24.72
C ARG A 275 -7.53 24.11 23.87
N ARG A 276 -6.55 24.57 23.09
CA ARG A 276 -5.58 23.76 22.33
C ARG A 276 -4.67 22.88 23.21
N GLY A 277 -4.27 23.34 24.39
CA GLY A 277 -3.46 22.57 25.33
C GLY A 277 -4.24 21.41 25.98
N LEU A 278 -5.55 21.55 26.17
CA LEU A 278 -6.40 20.45 26.64
C LEU A 278 -6.49 19.32 25.60
N VAL A 279 -6.61 19.67 24.32
CA VAL A 279 -6.63 18.68 23.23
C VAL A 279 -5.34 17.87 23.18
N ALA A 280 -4.18 18.48 23.43
CA ALA A 280 -2.92 17.75 23.50
C ALA A 280 -2.90 16.71 24.63
N TYR A 281 -3.41 17.06 25.82
CA TYR A 281 -3.57 16.09 26.92
C TYR A 281 -4.59 14.99 26.59
N GLU A 282 -5.68 15.31 25.90
CA GLU A 282 -6.67 14.31 25.45
C GLU A 282 -6.05 13.30 24.48
N ASP A 283 -5.24 13.75 23.53
CA ASP A 283 -4.55 12.87 22.59
C ASP A 283 -3.48 12.02 23.29
N GLU A 284 -2.72 12.59 24.24
CA GLU A 284 -1.79 11.84 25.09
C GLU A 284 -2.51 10.74 25.91
N ILE A 285 -3.70 11.04 26.46
CA ILE A 285 -4.53 10.07 27.18
C ILE A 285 -5.00 8.95 26.24
N LYS A 286 -5.45 9.28 25.01
CA LYS A 286 -5.84 8.28 24.01
C LYS A 286 -4.66 7.35 23.66
N ASP A 287 -3.48 7.92 23.42
CA ASP A 287 -2.27 7.16 23.12
C ASP A 287 -1.83 6.26 24.27
N LEU A 288 -1.97 6.72 25.51
CA LEU A 288 -1.71 5.91 26.71
C LEU A 288 -2.74 4.77 26.84
N ARG A 289 -4.03 5.04 26.60
CA ARG A 289 -5.09 4.01 26.62
C ARG A 289 -4.85 2.92 25.57
N MET A 290 -4.48 3.29 24.35
CA MET A 290 -4.12 2.32 23.30
C MET A 290 -2.90 1.47 23.70
N ARG A 291 -1.88 2.09 24.32
CA ARG A 291 -0.71 1.36 24.82
C ARG A 291 -1.06 0.39 25.95
N VAL A 292 -1.95 0.77 26.86
CA VAL A 292 -2.46 -0.11 27.93
C VAL A 292 -3.18 -1.31 27.32
N ALA A 293 -4.10 -1.11 26.37
CA ALA A 293 -4.82 -2.20 25.71
C ALA A 293 -3.86 -3.20 25.02
N LYS A 294 -2.84 -2.69 24.32
CA LYS A 294 -1.82 -3.53 23.67
C LYS A 294 -0.97 -4.32 24.67
N LEU A 295 -0.62 -3.71 25.80
CA LEU A 295 0.14 -4.37 26.87
C LEU A 295 -0.70 -5.40 27.61
N GLU A 296 -1.99 -5.13 27.83
CA GLU A 296 -2.95 -6.10 28.37
C GLU A 296 -3.06 -7.34 27.48
N GLU A 297 -3.20 -7.15 26.16
CA GLU A 297 -3.22 -8.25 25.20
C GLU A 297 -1.89 -9.04 25.21
N MET A 298 -0.75 -8.35 25.30
CA MET A 298 0.58 -8.98 25.40
C MET A 298 0.72 -9.81 26.67
N VAL A 299 0.21 -9.34 27.80
CA VAL A 299 0.18 -10.10 29.06
C VAL A 299 -0.71 -11.33 28.92
N VAL A 300 -1.86 -11.21 28.26
CA VAL A 300 -2.78 -12.35 28.05
C VAL A 300 -2.17 -13.41 27.15
N ARG A 301 -1.50 -13.01 26.07
CA ARG A 301 -0.85 -13.94 25.13
C ARG A 301 0.35 -14.66 25.73
N ASN A 302 1.13 -13.98 26.56
CA ASN A 302 2.39 -14.50 27.09
C ASN A 302 2.29 -15.14 28.49
N LYS A 303 1.08 -15.52 28.96
CA LYS A 303 0.88 -16.15 30.29
C LYS A 303 1.76 -17.38 30.57
N LYS A 304 2.17 -18.10 29.53
CA LYS A 304 3.01 -19.31 29.64
C LYS A 304 4.50 -18.99 29.81
N GLU A 305 4.94 -17.82 29.37
CA GLU A 305 6.34 -17.37 29.43
C GLU A 305 6.54 -16.40 30.58
N LYS A 306 6.96 -16.90 31.74
CA LYS A 306 7.04 -16.14 33.00
C LYS A 306 7.86 -14.85 32.88
N VAL A 307 9.03 -14.90 32.24
CA VAL A 307 9.92 -13.73 32.12
C VAL A 307 9.28 -12.61 31.28
N VAL A 308 8.65 -12.97 30.16
CA VAL A 308 8.00 -12.02 29.24
C VAL A 308 6.71 -11.48 29.87
N HIS A 309 5.92 -12.34 30.51
CA HIS A 309 4.74 -11.96 31.27
C HIS A 309 5.06 -10.96 32.38
N ASP A 310 6.08 -11.22 33.20
CA ASP A 310 6.46 -10.35 34.32
C ASP A 310 7.04 -9.01 33.85
N ALA A 311 7.73 -9.00 32.70
CA ALA A 311 8.19 -7.76 32.07
C ALA A 311 7.04 -6.95 31.46
N ALA A 312 6.09 -7.60 30.78
CA ALA A 312 4.91 -6.96 30.20
C ALA A 312 3.99 -6.42 31.29
N MET A 313 3.81 -7.15 32.40
CA MET A 313 3.01 -6.72 33.55
C MET A 313 3.61 -5.50 34.25
N ARG A 314 4.94 -5.43 34.40
CA ARG A 314 5.62 -4.24 34.93
C ARG A 314 5.36 -3.01 34.05
N LYS A 315 5.57 -3.14 32.73
CA LYS A 315 5.30 -2.05 31.76
C LYS A 315 3.82 -1.65 31.73
N LEU A 316 2.91 -2.59 31.89
CA LEU A 316 1.48 -2.34 31.98
C LEU A 316 1.15 -1.51 33.21
N ASN A 317 1.71 -1.85 34.37
CA ASN A 317 1.49 -1.09 35.61
C ASN A 317 2.10 0.32 35.53
N GLU A 318 3.29 0.47 34.95
CA GLU A 318 3.91 1.77 34.69
C GLU A 318 3.06 2.64 33.75
N THR A 319 2.56 2.07 32.64
CA THR A 319 1.70 2.81 31.70
C THR A 319 0.35 3.18 32.27
N ARG A 320 -0.27 2.31 33.10
CA ARG A 320 -1.48 2.64 33.86
C ARG A 320 -1.25 3.76 34.87
N LYS A 321 -0.10 3.78 35.55
CA LYS A 321 0.25 4.87 36.46
C LYS A 321 0.42 6.20 35.72
N LEU A 322 1.15 6.17 34.59
CA LEU A 322 1.31 7.35 33.74
C LEU A 322 -0.03 7.86 33.20
N LEU A 323 -0.92 6.96 32.79
CA LEU A 323 -2.28 7.31 32.37
C LEU A 323 -3.05 8.02 33.50
N ALA A 324 -2.99 7.51 34.73
CA ALA A 324 -3.66 8.15 35.86
C ALA A 324 -3.07 9.54 36.17
N GLU A 325 -1.75 9.70 36.06
CA GLU A 325 -1.05 10.98 36.24
C GLU A 325 -1.43 12.00 35.15
N THR A 326 -1.51 11.58 33.88
CA THR A 326 -1.91 12.46 32.78
C THR A 326 -3.39 12.80 32.82
N GLU A 327 -4.26 11.86 33.21
CA GLU A 327 -5.69 12.14 33.43
C GLU A 327 -5.90 13.13 34.58
N ALA A 328 -5.14 13.02 35.67
CA ALA A 328 -5.17 13.99 36.77
C ALA A 328 -4.66 15.38 36.35
N ALA A 329 -3.59 15.43 35.53
CA ALA A 329 -3.07 16.66 34.97
C ALA A 329 -4.09 17.32 34.02
N HIS A 330 -4.74 16.54 33.15
CA HIS A 330 -5.81 16.99 32.27
C HIS A 330 -7.01 17.53 33.06
N ALA A 331 -7.46 16.82 34.09
CA ALA A 331 -8.56 17.27 34.94
C ALA A 331 -8.23 18.59 35.66
N SER A 332 -6.99 18.73 36.16
CA SER A 332 -6.51 19.96 36.81
C SER A 332 -6.47 21.13 35.83
N ALA A 333 -5.92 20.91 34.62
CA ALA A 333 -5.87 21.92 33.57
C ALA A 333 -7.28 22.31 33.09
N SER A 334 -8.18 21.35 32.89
CA SER A 334 -9.57 21.60 32.48
C SER A 334 -10.31 22.43 33.52
N ASN A 335 -10.18 22.08 34.81
CA ASN A 335 -10.75 22.86 35.90
C ASN A 335 -10.18 24.29 35.96
N ALA A 336 -8.88 24.48 35.71
CA ALA A 336 -8.25 25.79 35.67
C ALA A 336 -8.79 26.66 34.51
N VAL A 337 -8.99 26.07 33.32
CA VAL A 337 -9.59 26.76 32.16
C VAL A 337 -11.03 27.16 32.47
N ILE A 338 -11.83 26.26 33.00
CA ILE A 338 -13.23 26.54 33.37
C ILE A 338 -13.31 27.62 34.46
N ALA A 339 -12.42 27.60 35.46
CA ALA A 339 -12.35 28.64 36.48
C ALA A 339 -12.04 30.02 35.88
N LYS A 340 -11.05 30.10 34.98
CA LYS A 340 -10.70 31.34 34.26
C LYS A 340 -11.85 31.83 33.36
N GLU A 341 -12.58 30.92 32.71
CA GLU A 341 -13.76 31.26 31.91
C GLU A 341 -14.90 31.81 32.78
N LYS A 342 -15.14 31.20 33.95
CA LYS A 342 -16.10 31.72 34.93
C LYS A 342 -15.69 33.11 35.41
N GLU A 343 -14.44 33.31 35.84
CA GLU A 343 -13.94 34.62 36.30
C GLU A 343 -14.11 35.72 35.23
N LYS A 344 -13.76 35.42 33.96
CA LYS A 344 -13.99 36.34 32.84
C LYS A 344 -15.47 36.65 32.60
N ARG A 345 -16.37 35.72 32.92
CA ARG A 345 -17.82 35.93 32.82
C ARG A 345 -18.33 36.84 33.93
N TRP A 346 -17.81 36.72 35.15
CA TRP A 346 -18.11 37.62 36.26
C TRP A 346 -17.58 39.04 36.01
N LEU A 347 -16.37 39.19 35.45
CA LEU A 347 -15.76 40.48 35.11
C LEU A 347 -16.44 41.24 33.94
N LYS A 348 -17.40 40.60 33.25
CA LYS A 348 -18.18 41.22 32.15
C LYS A 348 -19.47 41.90 32.63
N PHE A 349 -19.87 41.65 33.88
CA PHE A 349 -20.94 42.34 34.58
C PHE A 349 -20.33 43.28 35.62
#